data_AF-A0A3D4HLN4-F1
#
_entry.id   AF-A0A3D4HLN4-F1
#
_cell.length_a   1.000
_cell.length_b   1.000
_cell.length_c   1.000
_cell.angle_alpha   90.00
_cell.angle_beta   90.00
_cell.angle_gamma   90.00
#
_symmetry.space_group_name_H-M   'P 1'
#
loop_
_entity.id
_entity.type
_entity.pdbx_description
1 polymer ?
#
loop_
_entity_poly.entity_id
_entity_poly.type
_entity_poly.pdbx_seq_one_letter_code
_entity_poly.pdbx_strand_id
1 'polypeptide(L)'
;MELKHGYTYTEKVFLTGADPLSIGYAKMKRILDAIRTHLPYCARVASYASIRSISGYTVDELSALHEAGLRLLYIGFETGGTMSSK
;
A
#
# COMPACT_ATOMS: atom_id res chain seq x y z
N MET A 1 -2.24 -11.57 -12.68
CA MET A 1 -1.59 -11.92 -11.40
C MET A 1 -2.07 -13.30 -11.00
N GLU A 2 -1.30 -14.35 -11.31
CA GLU A 2 -1.67 -15.73 -11.01
C GLU A 2 -0.93 -16.22 -9.76
N LEU A 3 -1.63 -16.21 -8.62
CA LEU A 3 -1.32 -17.07 -7.47
C LEU A 3 -2.23 -18.28 -7.59
N LYS A 4 -1.91 -19.24 -8.47
CA LYS A 4 -2.80 -20.39 -8.71
C LYS A 4 -2.44 -21.69 -7.98
N HIS A 5 -1.26 -21.83 -7.37
CA HIS A 5 -0.86 -23.12 -6.74
C HIS A 5 0.11 -22.98 -5.54
N GLY A 6 0.02 -21.90 -4.75
CA GLY A 6 0.88 -21.67 -3.57
C GLY A 6 0.18 -21.93 -2.24
N TYR A 7 0.96 -22.16 -1.17
CA TYR A 7 0.46 -22.17 0.21
C TYR A 7 -0.30 -20.85 0.49
N THR A 8 -1.61 -20.96 0.76
CA THR A 8 -2.47 -19.78 1.02
C THR A 8 -2.24 -19.17 2.39
N TYR A 9 -1.53 -19.88 3.27
CA TYR A 9 -1.09 -19.35 4.55
C TYR A 9 0.04 -18.35 4.33
N THR A 10 -0.28 -17.08 4.47
CA THR A 10 0.66 -15.96 4.39
C THR A 10 0.24 -14.95 5.42
N GLU A 11 1.04 -14.74 6.46
CA GLU A 11 0.68 -13.79 7.52
C GLU A 11 0.87 -12.33 7.07
N LYS A 12 1.82 -12.08 6.16
CA LYS A 12 2.32 -10.75 5.81
C LYS A 12 2.55 -10.64 4.31
N VAL A 13 2.03 -9.58 3.71
CA VAL A 13 2.31 -9.18 2.32
C VAL A 13 3.01 -7.83 2.33
N PHE A 14 4.00 -7.65 1.48
CA PHE A 14 4.67 -6.36 1.28
C PHE A 14 4.47 -5.90 -0.17
N LEU A 15 3.87 -4.72 -0.34
CA LEU A 15 3.73 -4.07 -1.64
C LEU A 15 5.04 -3.37 -1.99
N THR A 16 5.69 -3.85 -3.05
CA THR A 16 6.94 -3.30 -3.57
C THR A 16 6.70 -2.26 -4.68
N GLY A 17 7.74 -1.48 -4.99
CA GLY A 17 7.70 -0.34 -5.91
C GLY A 17 8.23 0.93 -5.24
N ALA A 18 8.46 1.98 -6.04
CA ALA A 18 8.94 3.26 -5.52
C ALA A 18 7.93 3.94 -4.59
N ASP A 19 6.66 3.98 -4.99
CA ASP A 19 5.56 4.51 -4.17
C ASP A 19 4.22 3.86 -4.54
N PRO A 20 3.89 2.69 -3.97
CA PRO A 20 2.63 2.00 -4.26
C PRO A 20 1.38 2.83 -3.95
N LEU A 21 1.42 3.78 -3.00
CA LEU A 21 0.26 4.63 -2.68
C LEU A 21 0.01 5.71 -3.74
N SER A 22 0.94 5.98 -4.66
CA SER A 22 0.73 6.95 -5.74
C SER A 22 -0.41 6.57 -6.71
N ILE A 23 -0.88 5.31 -6.69
CA ILE A 23 -1.96 4.82 -7.56
C ILE A 23 -3.35 5.32 -7.15
N GLY A 24 -3.49 5.91 -5.95
CA GLY A 24 -4.74 6.45 -5.42
C GLY A 24 -5.65 5.40 -4.74
N TYR A 25 -6.67 5.90 -4.02
CA TYR A 25 -7.55 5.10 -3.17
C TYR A 25 -8.23 3.94 -3.87
N ALA A 26 -8.95 4.18 -4.97
CA ALA A 26 -9.75 3.14 -5.63
C ALA A 26 -8.90 1.96 -6.13
N LYS A 27 -7.69 2.22 -6.64
CA LYS A 27 -6.79 1.16 -7.10
C LYS A 27 -6.15 0.42 -5.93
N MET A 28 -5.73 1.13 -4.89
CA MET A 28 -5.18 0.50 -3.68
C MET A 28 -6.22 -0.39 -3.00
N LYS A 29 -7.47 0.07 -2.86
CA LYS A 29 -8.56 -0.72 -2.28
C LYS A 29 -8.81 -2.01 -3.05
N ARG A 30 -8.80 -1.96 -4.39
CA ARG A 30 -8.91 -3.14 -5.24
C ARG A 30 -7.79 -4.15 -5.02
N ILE A 31 -6.55 -3.69 -4.82
CA ILE A 31 -5.41 -4.57 -4.51
C ILE A 31 -5.61 -5.25 -3.16
N LEU A 32 -5.98 -4.49 -2.12
CA LEU A 32 -6.21 -5.04 -0.78
C LEU A 32 -7.37 -6.05 -0.77
N ASP A 33 -8.45 -5.78 -1.50
CA ASP A 33 -9.57 -6.71 -1.63
C ASP A 33 -9.18 -8.01 -2.34
N ALA A 34 -8.32 -7.91 -3.37
CA ALA A 34 -7.76 -9.09 -4.05
C ALA A 34 -6.85 -9.88 -3.10
N ILE A 35 -5.99 -9.22 -2.33
CA ILE A 35 -5.14 -9.88 -1.32
C ILE A 35 -6.01 -10.61 -0.31
N ARG A 36 -7.05 -9.96 0.24
CA ARG A 36 -7.96 -10.60 1.20
C ARG A 36 -8.70 -11.80 0.59
N THR A 37 -9.06 -11.73 -0.69
CA THR A 37 -9.76 -12.81 -1.41
C THR A 37 -8.85 -14.02 -1.64
N HIS A 38 -7.60 -13.78 -2.03
CA HIS A 38 -6.67 -14.84 -2.44
C HIS A 38 -5.75 -15.33 -1.31
N LEU A 39 -5.49 -14.50 -0.30
CA LEU A 39 -4.66 -14.75 0.86
C LEU A 39 -5.46 -14.44 2.14
N PRO A 40 -6.51 -15.22 2.45
CA PRO A 40 -7.44 -14.91 3.55
C PRO A 40 -6.78 -14.92 4.94
N TYR A 41 -5.61 -15.56 5.08
CA TYR A 41 -4.82 -15.59 6.32
C TYR A 41 -3.85 -14.41 6.44
N CYS A 42 -3.87 -13.46 5.49
CA CYS A 42 -3.03 -12.27 5.54
C CYS A 42 -3.50 -11.33 6.64
N ALA A 43 -2.76 -11.36 7.75
CA ALA A 43 -2.99 -10.47 8.89
C ALA A 43 -2.53 -9.04 8.61
N ARG A 44 -1.59 -8.84 7.68
CA ARG A 44 -0.99 -7.53 7.42
C ARG A 44 -0.48 -7.35 5.99
N VAL A 45 -0.94 -6.28 5.36
CA VAL A 45 -0.28 -5.69 4.19
C VAL A 45 0.57 -4.51 4.64
N ALA A 46 1.83 -4.50 4.23
CA ALA A 46 2.77 -3.40 4.41
C ALA A 46 3.15 -2.80 3.04
N SER A 47 3.52 -1.52 3.00
CA SER A 47 3.90 -0.85 1.75
C SER A 47 4.93 0.26 2.01
N TYR A 48 5.72 0.59 0.99
CA TYR A 48 6.34 1.92 0.92
C TYR A 48 5.27 2.99 0.65
N ALA A 49 5.55 4.23 1.07
CA ALA A 49 4.75 5.40 0.76
C ALA A 49 5.62 6.67 0.81
N SER A 50 5.28 7.68 0.01
CA SER A 50 5.81 9.03 0.17
C SER A 50 4.82 9.94 0.92
N ILE A 51 5.33 10.99 1.57
CA ILE A 51 4.50 12.03 2.20
C ILE A 51 3.56 12.66 1.16
N ARG A 52 4.07 12.89 -0.06
CA ARG A 52 3.31 13.45 -1.17
C ARG A 52 2.11 12.58 -1.52
N SER A 53 2.30 11.27 -1.66
CA SER A 53 1.18 10.36 -1.98
C SER A 53 0.18 10.29 -0.84
N ILE A 54 0.63 10.18 0.41
CA ILE A 54 -0.27 10.14 1.58
C ILE A 54 -1.11 11.42 1.67
N SER A 55 -0.53 12.58 1.36
CA SER A 55 -1.25 13.87 1.40
C SER A 55 -2.42 13.96 0.40
N GLY A 56 -2.48 13.07 -0.59
CA GLY A 56 -3.59 12.95 -1.53
C GLY A 56 -4.79 12.16 -1.01
N TYR A 57 -4.73 11.60 0.20
CA TYR A 57 -5.79 10.81 0.80
C TYR A 57 -6.48 11.58 1.93
N THR A 58 -7.79 11.39 2.03
CA THR A 58 -8.56 11.80 3.20
C THR A 58 -8.35 10.82 4.37
N VAL A 59 -8.65 11.27 5.59
CA VAL A 59 -8.61 10.41 6.79
C VAL A 59 -9.54 9.21 6.66
N ASP A 60 -10.74 9.40 6.07
CA ASP A 60 -11.71 8.33 5.87
C ASP A 60 -11.21 7.29 4.87
N GLU A 61 -10.57 7.72 3.78
CA GLU A 61 -9.94 6.81 2.83
C GLU A 61 -8.79 6.01 3.45
N LEU A 62 -7.92 6.66 4.23
CA LEU A 62 -6.85 5.98 4.94
C LEU A 62 -7.39 4.97 5.96
N SER A 63 -8.45 5.34 6.69
CA SER A 63 -9.13 4.46 7.63
C SER A 63 -9.74 3.25 6.91
N ALA A 64 -10.39 3.46 5.76
CA ALA A 64 -10.93 2.37 4.95
C ALA A 64 -9.84 1.43 4.40
N LEU A 65 -8.68 1.96 4.00
CA LEU A 65 -7.53 1.14 3.58
C LEU A 65 -6.93 0.36 4.75
N HIS A 66 -6.87 0.96 5.94
CA HIS A 66 -6.43 0.28 7.15
C HIS A 66 -7.33 -0.91 7.48
N GLU A 67 -8.65 -0.72 7.45
CA GLU A 67 -9.62 -1.80 7.66
C GLU A 67 -9.56 -2.86 6.57
N ALA A 68 -9.21 -2.47 5.34
CA ALA A 68 -8.98 -3.41 4.24
C ALA A 68 -7.65 -4.20 4.36
N GLY A 69 -6.80 -3.90 5.34
CA GLY A 69 -5.61 -4.69 5.68
C GLY A 69 -4.26 -3.98 5.49
N LEU A 70 -4.24 -2.71 5.07
CA LEU A 70 -3.01 -1.91 4.98
C LEU A 70 -2.61 -1.42 6.38
N ARG A 71 -1.82 -2.20 7.12
CA ARG A 71 -1.50 -1.91 8.53
C ARG A 71 -0.14 -1.25 8.77
N LEU A 72 0.75 -1.24 7.78
CA LEU A 72 2.07 -0.62 7.95
C LEU A 72 2.51 0.13 6.69
N LEU A 73 2.92 1.38 6.88
CA LEU A 73 3.56 2.19 5.85
C LEU A 73 4.99 2.51 6.25
N TYR A 74 5.93 2.24 5.35
CA TYR A 74 7.30 2.73 5.43
C TYR A 74 7.37 4.04 4.66
N ILE A 75 7.43 5.15 5.40
CA ILE A 75 7.42 6.48 4.81
C ILE A 75 8.86 6.94 4.59
N GLY A 76 9.22 7.11 3.32
CA GLY A 76 10.49 7.72 2.95
C GLY A 76 10.42 9.23 3.12
N PHE A 77 11.31 9.79 3.95
CA PHE A 77 11.68 11.21 3.86
C PHE A 77 12.73 11.34 2.76
N GLU A 78 12.29 11.43 1.52
CA GLU A 78 13.20 11.79 0.43
C GLU A 78 13.62 13.25 0.62
N THR A 79 14.75 13.48 1.28
CA THR A 79 15.42 14.79 1.32
C THR A 79 16.08 15.08 -0.02
N GLY A 80 15.26 15.23 -1.06
CA GLY A 80 15.65 15.71 -2.38
C GLY A 80 15.07 17.09 -2.57
N GLY A 81 15.66 18.11 -1.94
CA GLY A 81 15.35 19.48 -2.27
C GLY A 81 15.68 19.68 -3.75
N THR A 82 14.66 19.93 -4.58
CA THR A 82 14.91 20.60 -5.85
C THR A 82 15.47 21.96 -5.49
N MET A 83 16.80 22.08 -5.48
CA MET A 83 17.41 23.35 -5.82
C MET A 83 16.93 23.67 -7.23
N SER A 84 15.87 24.47 -7.31
CA SER A 84 15.55 25.21 -8.51
C SER A 84 16.73 26.15 -8.72
N SER A 85 17.70 25.74 -9.53
CA SER A 85 18.64 26.69 -10.12
C SER A 85 17.81 27.69 -10.93
N LYS A 86 18.09 28.97 -10.67
CA LYS A 86 17.60 30.12 -11.43
C LYS A 86 17.74 29.94 -12.94
#